data_AF-A0A0F9HQN6-F1
#
_entry.id   AF-A0A0F9HQN6-F1
#
_cell.length_a   1.000
_cell.length_b   1.000
_cell.length_c   1.000
_cell.angle_alpha   90.00
_cell.angle_beta   90.00
_cell.angle_gamma   90.00
#
_symmetry.space_group_name_H-M   'P 1'
#
loop_
_entity.id
_entity.type
_entity.pdbx_description
1 polymer ?
#
loop_
_entity_poly.entity_id
_entity_poly.type
_entity_poly.pdbx_seq_one_letter_code
_entity_poly.pdbx_strand_id
1 'polypeptide(L)'
;MNVFKIHSGIRKVGYGYGMPVWFVDCGLGVNYTPEDLLRKLATMGLKEKDWVVIRGGTKEKGVGTFVDALGYVHCKVEVEARGSNQTPGWFNKADRWTVYWDGNKAFNFTALRKGQDILIVESEELDEFLTELGGNDLIDKGLILNGQVDLDKVMKYKVRVYEKDVND
;
A
#
# COMPACT_ATOMS: atom_id res chain seq x y z
N MET A 1 10.35 13.60 9.02
CA MET A 1 9.16 12.88 8.56
C MET A 1 8.18 12.83 9.71
N ASN A 2 6.98 13.35 9.53
CA ASN A 2 5.96 13.35 10.57
C ASN A 2 5.27 11.98 10.61
N VAL A 3 5.35 11.35 11.76
CA VAL A 3 4.74 10.05 12.02
C VAL A 3 3.73 10.23 13.13
N PHE A 4 2.48 9.90 12.84
CA PHE A 4 1.41 9.94 13.82
C PHE A 4 1.37 8.66 14.67
N LYS A 5 1.73 7.49 14.09
CA LYS A 5 1.72 6.21 14.82
C LYS A 5 2.77 5.22 14.27
N ILE A 6 3.26 4.35 15.15
CA ILE A 6 4.01 3.14 14.78
C ILE A 6 3.44 1.99 15.61
N HIS A 7 3.09 0.89 14.97
CA HIS A 7 2.51 -0.28 15.65
C HIS A 7 2.74 -1.56 14.85
N SER A 8 2.65 -2.71 15.51
CA SER A 8 2.55 -4.00 14.84
C SER A 8 1.09 -4.42 14.73
N GLY A 9 0.75 -5.15 13.67
CA GLY A 9 -0.59 -5.67 13.47
C GLY A 9 -0.63 -6.74 12.40
N ILE A 10 -1.82 -7.27 12.13
CA ILE A 10 -2.03 -8.24 11.06
C ILE A 10 -2.45 -7.50 9.79
N ARG A 11 -1.84 -7.85 8.65
CA ARG A 11 -2.20 -7.28 7.37
C ARG A 11 -3.60 -7.73 6.96
N LYS A 12 -4.48 -6.75 6.71
CA LYS A 12 -5.90 -6.96 6.42
C LYS A 12 -6.26 -7.02 4.93
N VAL A 13 -5.42 -6.47 4.05
CA VAL A 13 -5.65 -6.48 2.59
C VAL A 13 -4.30 -6.58 1.89
N GLY A 14 -4.27 -6.97 0.62
CA GLY A 14 -3.06 -6.90 -0.18
C GLY A 14 -2.15 -8.12 -0.04
N TYR A 15 -0.88 -7.94 -0.39
CA TYR A 15 0.10 -9.01 -0.28
C TYR A 15 0.46 -9.24 1.19
N GLY A 16 0.60 -10.50 1.59
CA GLY A 16 0.85 -10.84 2.99
C GLY A 16 -0.37 -10.74 3.88
N TYR A 17 -1.59 -10.76 3.33
CA TYR A 17 -2.82 -10.93 4.10
C TYR A 17 -2.69 -12.01 5.18
N GLY A 18 -3.10 -11.69 6.40
CA GLY A 18 -3.00 -12.59 7.57
C GLY A 18 -1.60 -12.66 8.21
N MET A 19 -0.58 -12.01 7.64
CA MET A 19 0.77 -11.99 8.19
C MET A 19 0.96 -10.81 9.16
N PRO A 20 1.83 -10.95 10.18
CA PRO A 20 2.24 -9.83 11.02
C PRO A 20 3.11 -8.85 10.23
N VAL A 21 2.85 -7.56 10.39
CA VAL A 21 3.58 -6.45 9.76
C VAL A 21 3.75 -5.28 10.73
N TRP A 22 4.70 -4.42 10.44
CA TRP A 22 4.91 -3.15 11.14
C TRP A 22 4.29 -2.01 10.33
N PHE A 23 3.39 -1.25 10.92
CA PHE A 23 2.80 -0.07 10.30
C PHE A 23 3.54 1.19 10.74
N VAL A 24 3.94 2.00 9.76
CA VAL A 24 4.45 3.36 9.94
C VAL A 24 3.45 4.31 9.30
N ASP A 25 2.79 5.06 10.16
CA ASP A 25 1.61 5.85 9.85
C ASP A 25 2.02 7.33 9.77
N CYS A 26 2.22 7.83 8.56
CA CYS A 26 2.72 9.18 8.30
C CYS A 26 1.57 10.21 8.21
N GLY A 27 1.81 11.42 8.72
CA GLY A 27 0.83 12.49 8.79
C GLY A 27 1.14 13.45 9.94
N LEU A 28 0.21 14.36 10.25
CA LEU A 28 0.38 15.32 11.34
C LEU A 28 0.65 14.59 12.66
N GLY A 29 1.89 14.72 13.16
CA GLY A 29 2.41 13.90 14.24
C GLY A 29 3.83 14.32 14.63
N VAL A 30 4.56 13.40 15.27
CA VAL A 30 5.92 13.66 15.74
C VAL A 30 6.88 13.63 14.56
N ASN A 31 7.71 14.65 14.44
CA ASN A 31 8.76 14.69 13.42
C ASN A 31 9.94 13.81 13.84
N TYR A 32 10.19 12.76 13.08
CA TYR A 32 11.33 11.86 13.25
C TYR A 32 12.31 11.98 12.08
N THR A 33 13.58 11.76 12.38
CA THR A 33 14.58 11.41 11.36
C THR A 33 14.41 9.93 10.96
N PRO A 34 14.87 9.54 9.75
CA PRO A 34 14.92 8.12 9.35
C PRO A 34 15.62 7.23 10.38
N GLU A 35 16.70 7.71 10.99
CA GLU A 35 17.49 7.01 11.99
C GLU A 35 16.71 6.79 13.30
N ASP A 36 15.97 7.80 13.75
CA ASP A 36 15.12 7.67 14.94
C ASP A 36 14.03 6.62 14.74
N LEU A 37 13.44 6.56 13.54
CA LEU A 37 12.40 5.60 13.21
C LEU A 37 12.93 4.17 13.18
N LEU A 38 14.09 3.96 12.55
CA LEU A 38 14.75 2.66 12.56
C LEU A 38 15.06 2.21 13.99
N ARG A 39 15.62 3.09 14.82
CA ARG A 39 15.92 2.77 16.22
C ARG A 39 14.65 2.43 17.00
N LYS A 40 13.58 3.18 16.79
CA LYS A 40 12.29 2.94 17.44
C LYS A 40 11.70 1.59 17.03
N LEU A 41 11.67 1.28 15.73
CA LEU A 41 11.22 -0.01 15.21
C LEU A 41 12.07 -1.18 15.74
N ALA A 42 13.40 -1.05 15.76
CA ALA A 42 14.29 -2.05 16.33
C ALA A 42 14.02 -2.29 17.82
N THR A 43 13.77 -1.21 18.58
CA THR A 43 13.41 -1.30 20.01
C THR A 43 12.06 -1.98 20.22
N MET A 44 11.13 -1.82 19.28
CA MET A 44 9.84 -2.52 19.29
C MET A 44 9.96 -3.99 18.87
N GLY A 45 11.09 -4.41 18.30
CA GLY A 45 11.38 -5.80 17.94
C GLY A 45 11.32 -6.10 16.44
N LEU A 46 11.40 -5.08 15.56
CA LEU A 46 11.59 -5.27 14.12
C LEU A 46 12.84 -6.13 13.85
N LYS A 47 12.69 -7.16 13.01
CA LYS A 47 13.77 -8.07 12.58
C LYS A 47 14.02 -7.98 11.08
N GLU A 48 15.16 -8.52 10.66
CA GLU A 48 15.45 -8.71 9.24
C GLU A 48 14.31 -9.50 8.57
N LYS A 49 14.00 -9.12 7.31
CA LYS A 49 12.93 -9.70 6.48
C LYS A 49 11.50 -9.43 6.97
N ASP A 50 11.31 -8.76 8.10
CA ASP A 50 9.99 -8.28 8.49
C ASP A 50 9.46 -7.29 7.45
N TRP A 51 8.14 -7.27 7.31
CA TRP A 51 7.44 -6.30 6.47
C TRP A 51 7.13 -5.03 7.24
N VAL A 52 7.48 -3.90 6.65
CA VAL A 52 7.13 -2.56 7.09
C VAL A 52 6.20 -1.94 6.05
N VAL A 53 5.00 -1.59 6.48
CA VAL A 53 3.97 -0.96 5.67
C VAL A 53 3.91 0.53 6.01
N ILE A 54 4.27 1.37 5.06
CA ILE A 54 4.22 2.83 5.20
C ILE A 54 2.88 3.31 4.67
N ARG A 55 2.09 4.00 5.49
CA ARG A 55 0.75 4.47 5.15
C ARG A 55 0.63 5.97 5.35
N GLY A 56 -0.14 6.63 4.49
CA GLY A 56 -0.35 8.08 4.59
C GLY A 56 0.93 8.89 4.31
N GLY A 57 0.81 10.22 4.24
CA GLY A 57 1.97 11.13 4.21
C GLY A 57 3.07 10.81 3.18
N THR A 58 2.77 10.14 2.07
CA THR A 58 3.78 9.63 1.13
C THR A 58 4.62 10.70 0.43
N LYS A 59 4.18 11.96 0.52
CA LYS A 59 4.87 13.16 0.02
C LYS A 59 5.85 13.77 1.03
N GLU A 60 5.93 13.24 2.24
CA GLU A 60 6.77 13.81 3.28
C GLU A 60 8.27 13.66 2.98
N LYS A 61 9.02 14.72 3.32
CA LYS A 61 10.48 14.70 3.18
C LYS A 61 11.08 13.66 4.13
N GLY A 62 11.99 12.84 3.60
CA GLY A 62 12.72 11.82 4.33
C GLY A 62 12.15 10.41 4.23
N VAL A 63 10.92 10.23 3.70
CA VAL A 63 10.34 8.88 3.53
C VAL A 63 11.22 8.02 2.61
N GLY A 64 11.67 8.55 1.48
CA GLY A 64 12.56 7.83 0.57
C GLY A 64 13.88 7.39 1.21
N THR A 65 14.47 8.23 2.07
CA THR A 65 15.68 7.88 2.84
C THR A 65 15.39 6.79 3.87
N PHE A 66 14.24 6.85 4.53
CA PHE A 66 13.81 5.82 5.47
C PHE A 66 13.57 4.47 4.78
N VAL A 67 13.00 4.46 3.57
CA VAL A 67 12.86 3.25 2.75
C VAL A 67 14.22 2.65 2.39
N ASP A 68 15.18 3.47 1.95
CA ASP A 68 16.54 2.99 1.69
C ASP A 68 17.14 2.36 2.97
N ALA A 69 16.98 3.04 4.10
CA ALA A 69 17.52 2.61 5.38
C ALA A 69 16.92 1.26 5.85
N LEU A 70 15.61 1.05 5.64
CA LEU A 70 14.94 -0.24 5.85
C LEU A 70 15.52 -1.33 4.92
N GLY A 71 15.77 -0.99 3.66
CA GLY A 71 16.41 -1.90 2.71
C GLY A 71 17.82 -2.33 3.14
N TYR A 72 18.61 -1.41 3.71
CA TYR A 72 19.94 -1.71 4.25
C TYR A 72 19.91 -2.68 5.44
N VAL A 73 18.86 -2.65 6.26
CA VAL A 73 18.65 -3.62 7.36
C VAL A 73 17.84 -4.84 6.92
N HIS A 74 17.79 -5.10 5.60
CA HIS A 74 17.14 -6.26 4.99
C HIS A 74 15.64 -6.41 5.33
N CYS A 75 14.96 -5.32 5.67
CA CYS A 75 13.51 -5.32 5.83
C CYS A 75 12.80 -5.21 4.48
N LYS A 76 11.56 -5.67 4.42
CA LYS A 76 10.69 -5.54 3.24
C LYS A 76 9.77 -4.36 3.41
N VAL A 77 9.62 -3.56 2.35
CA VAL A 77 8.82 -2.33 2.39
C VAL A 77 7.62 -2.42 1.46
N GLU A 78 6.44 -2.26 2.03
CA GLU A 78 5.21 -1.99 1.30
C GLU A 78 4.78 -0.54 1.54
N VAL A 79 4.24 0.11 0.51
CA VAL A 79 3.66 1.45 0.64
C VAL A 79 2.18 1.40 0.30
N GLU A 80 1.36 1.92 1.20
CA GLU A 80 -0.07 2.15 0.95
C GLU A 80 -0.33 3.60 0.55
N ALA A 81 -1.00 3.79 -0.58
CA ALA A 81 -1.32 5.11 -1.12
C ALA A 81 -2.74 5.18 -1.67
N ARG A 82 -3.29 6.39 -1.74
CA ARG A 82 -4.56 6.70 -2.41
C ARG A 82 -4.30 7.20 -3.83
N GLY A 83 -5.18 6.88 -4.78
CA GLY A 83 -5.15 7.29 -6.18
C GLY A 83 -5.14 8.81 -6.38
N SER A 84 -5.77 9.54 -5.46
CA SER A 84 -5.74 11.00 -5.38
C SER A 84 -4.37 11.61 -5.08
N ASN A 85 -3.39 10.81 -4.65
CA ASN A 85 -2.03 11.29 -4.44
C ASN A 85 -1.16 11.08 -5.69
N GLN A 86 -0.46 12.12 -6.12
CA GLN A 86 0.63 11.97 -7.09
C GLN A 86 1.65 10.94 -6.62
N THR A 87 2.11 10.08 -7.54
CA THR A 87 3.13 9.07 -7.29
C THR A 87 4.48 9.72 -6.98
N PRO A 88 5.00 9.62 -5.74
CA PRO A 88 6.30 10.15 -5.39
C PRO A 88 7.44 9.41 -6.11
N GLY A 89 8.49 10.12 -6.51
CA GLY A 89 9.62 9.54 -7.25
C GLY A 89 10.43 8.48 -6.49
N TRP A 90 10.24 8.34 -5.17
CA TRP A 90 10.92 7.33 -4.35
C TRP A 90 10.18 5.98 -4.29
N PHE A 91 8.94 5.91 -4.78
CA PHE A 91 8.12 4.69 -4.71
C PHE A 91 8.83 3.47 -5.32
N ASN A 92 9.61 3.66 -6.38
CA ASN A 92 10.41 2.61 -7.01
C ASN A 92 11.42 1.90 -6.07
N LYS A 93 11.74 2.51 -4.92
CA LYS A 93 12.60 1.93 -3.89
C LYS A 93 11.88 0.92 -2.99
N ALA A 94 10.55 0.99 -2.90
CA ALA A 94 9.76 0.06 -2.11
C ALA A 94 9.64 -1.30 -2.81
N ASP A 95 9.65 -2.39 -2.02
CA ASP A 95 9.44 -3.74 -2.54
C ASP A 95 8.04 -3.89 -3.14
N ARG A 96 7.01 -3.25 -2.58
CA ARG A 96 5.62 -3.36 -3.08
C ARG A 96 4.81 -2.10 -2.90
N TRP A 97 3.87 -1.87 -3.81
CA TRP A 97 2.87 -0.82 -3.69
C TRP A 97 1.49 -1.44 -3.56
N THR A 98 0.70 -0.88 -2.64
CA THR A 98 -0.73 -1.12 -2.52
C THR A 98 -1.43 0.21 -2.69
N VAL A 99 -2.16 0.37 -3.79
CA VAL A 99 -2.80 1.64 -4.14
C VAL A 99 -4.30 1.46 -4.09
N TYR A 100 -4.99 2.32 -3.35
CA TYR A 100 -6.45 2.38 -3.33
C TYR A 100 -6.89 3.35 -4.42
N TRP A 101 -7.64 2.86 -5.40
CA TRP A 101 -8.31 3.69 -6.39
C TRP A 101 -9.44 4.48 -5.71
N ASP A 102 -9.68 5.69 -6.21
CA ASP A 102 -10.67 6.64 -5.66
C ASP A 102 -11.22 7.58 -6.75
N GLY A 103 -11.31 7.09 -8.00
CA GLY A 103 -11.73 7.88 -9.17
C GLY A 103 -10.74 8.94 -9.66
N ASN A 104 -9.67 9.23 -8.90
CA ASN A 104 -8.73 10.29 -9.24
C ASN A 104 -7.49 9.76 -9.97
N LYS A 105 -7.14 10.42 -11.09
CA LYS A 105 -6.01 10.05 -11.97
C LYS A 105 -4.68 10.73 -11.60
N ALA A 106 -4.57 11.29 -10.39
CA ALA A 106 -3.32 11.91 -9.94
C ALA A 106 -2.18 10.89 -9.79
N PHE A 107 -2.49 9.65 -9.40
CA PHE A 107 -1.53 8.56 -9.34
C PHE A 107 -1.26 7.97 -10.73
N ASN A 108 0.00 7.65 -11.02
CA ASN A 108 0.37 6.94 -12.24
C ASN A 108 0.14 5.43 -12.11
N PHE A 109 -1.09 4.98 -12.34
CA PHE A 109 -1.46 3.56 -12.28
C PHE A 109 -0.74 2.68 -13.31
N THR A 110 -0.28 3.25 -14.43
CA THR A 110 0.47 2.50 -15.45
C THR A 110 1.83 2.01 -14.94
N ALA A 111 2.39 2.69 -13.93
CA ALA A 111 3.67 2.35 -13.32
C ALA A 111 3.62 1.14 -12.38
N LEU A 112 2.42 0.63 -12.05
CA LEU A 112 2.28 -0.59 -11.24
C LEU A 112 3.00 -1.76 -11.91
N ARG A 113 3.77 -2.52 -11.11
CA ARG A 113 4.56 -3.65 -11.59
C ARG A 113 3.71 -4.92 -11.61
N LYS A 114 3.70 -5.59 -12.76
CA LYS A 114 2.90 -6.80 -12.98
C LYS A 114 3.29 -7.91 -12.00
N GLY A 115 2.31 -8.45 -11.27
CA GLY A 115 2.50 -9.56 -10.33
C GLY A 115 3.24 -9.20 -9.04
N GLN A 116 3.44 -7.90 -8.78
CA GLN A 116 4.18 -7.40 -7.63
C GLN A 116 3.41 -6.35 -6.83
N ASP A 117 2.81 -5.38 -7.52
CA ASP A 117 2.02 -4.31 -6.90
C ASP A 117 0.53 -4.62 -6.98
N ILE A 118 -0.28 -4.01 -6.12
CA ILE A 118 -1.72 -4.25 -6.06
C ILE A 118 -2.48 -2.93 -6.16
N LEU A 119 -3.59 -2.99 -6.88
CA LEU A 119 -4.63 -2.00 -6.88
C LEU A 119 -5.83 -2.51 -6.08
N ILE A 120 -6.35 -1.69 -5.18
CA ILE A 120 -7.58 -1.93 -4.42
C ILE A 120 -8.65 -0.98 -4.95
N VAL A 121 -9.82 -1.52 -5.27
CA VAL A 121 -11.00 -0.75 -5.73
C VAL A 121 -12.18 -1.14 -4.85
N GLU A 122 -12.97 -0.18 -4.38
CA GLU A 122 -14.22 -0.51 -3.68
C GLU A 122 -15.21 -1.13 -4.69
N SER A 123 -15.99 -2.13 -4.26
CA SER A 123 -16.84 -2.89 -5.20
C SER A 123 -17.84 -2.03 -5.98
N GLU A 124 -18.35 -0.97 -5.37
CA GLU A 124 -19.27 0.01 -5.96
C GLU A 124 -18.64 0.87 -7.08
N GLU A 125 -17.31 0.94 -7.10
CA GLU A 125 -16.51 1.78 -8.00
C GLU A 125 -15.96 0.99 -9.21
N LEU A 126 -16.21 -0.32 -9.28
CA LEU A 126 -15.63 -1.21 -10.29
C LEU A 126 -15.97 -0.81 -11.74
N ASP A 127 -17.23 -0.49 -12.01
CA ASP A 127 -17.68 -0.19 -13.39
C ASP A 127 -17.03 1.10 -13.92
N GLU A 128 -16.87 2.10 -13.05
CA GLU A 128 -16.15 3.33 -13.36
C GLU A 128 -14.66 3.05 -13.60
N PHE A 129 -14.02 2.30 -12.69
CA PHE A 129 -12.62 1.89 -12.82
C PHE A 129 -12.33 1.20 -14.16
N LEU A 130 -13.16 0.23 -14.54
CA LEU A 130 -12.99 -0.53 -15.79
C LEU A 130 -13.10 0.36 -17.03
N THR A 131 -14.04 1.31 -17.00
CA THR A 131 -14.29 2.24 -18.10
C THR A 131 -13.17 3.27 -18.24
N GLU A 132 -12.71 3.83 -17.13
CA GLU A 132 -11.77 4.94 -17.11
C GLU A 132 -10.32 4.56 -17.41
N LEU A 133 -9.89 3.39 -16.94
CA LEU A 133 -8.49 2.96 -17.00
C LEU A 133 -8.27 1.80 -17.97
N GLY A 134 -9.28 1.46 -18.78
CA GLY A 134 -9.21 0.34 -19.73
C GLY A 134 -8.93 -0.99 -19.04
N GLY A 135 -9.58 -1.21 -17.89
CA GLY A 135 -9.12 -1.96 -16.72
C GLY A 135 -8.52 -3.36 -16.90
N ASN A 136 -8.57 -3.99 -18.09
CA ASN A 136 -7.95 -5.29 -18.36
C ASN A 136 -6.43 -5.29 -18.12
N ASP A 137 -5.71 -4.24 -18.56
CA ASP A 137 -4.25 -4.18 -18.40
C ASP A 137 -3.82 -3.95 -16.94
N LEU A 138 -4.67 -3.29 -16.15
CA LEU A 138 -4.43 -3.04 -14.72
C LEU A 138 -4.86 -4.22 -13.85
N ILE A 139 -5.92 -4.93 -14.23
CA ILE A 139 -6.33 -6.19 -13.58
C ILE A 139 -5.17 -7.18 -13.58
N ASP A 140 -4.48 -7.29 -14.71
CA ASP A 140 -3.34 -8.17 -14.90
C ASP A 140 -2.15 -7.83 -13.99
N LYS A 141 -2.13 -6.62 -13.40
CA LYS A 141 -1.11 -6.18 -12.47
C LYS A 141 -1.42 -6.56 -11.02
N GLY A 142 -2.69 -6.85 -10.70
CA GLY A 142 -3.16 -7.30 -9.39
C GLY A 142 -4.29 -6.42 -8.90
N LEU A 143 -5.54 -6.83 -9.13
CA LEU A 143 -6.73 -6.14 -8.62
C LEU A 143 -7.29 -6.85 -7.39
N ILE A 144 -7.61 -6.06 -6.37
CA ILE A 144 -8.37 -6.44 -5.20
C ILE A 144 -9.68 -5.64 -5.18
N LEU A 145 -10.79 -6.34 -4.99
CA LEU A 145 -12.06 -5.71 -4.67
C LEU A 145 -12.35 -5.80 -3.18
N ASN A 146 -12.68 -4.66 -2.59
CA ASN A 146 -13.11 -4.56 -1.21
C ASN A 146 -14.63 -4.37 -1.19
N GLY A 147 -15.36 -5.31 -0.58
CA GLY A 147 -16.82 -5.22 -0.44
C GLY A 147 -17.59 -6.38 -1.08
N GLN A 148 -18.92 -6.24 -1.11
CA GLN A 148 -19.81 -7.24 -1.69
C GLN A 148 -19.79 -7.11 -3.21
N VAL A 149 -19.39 -8.19 -3.88
CA VAL A 149 -19.18 -8.20 -5.33
C VAL A 149 -20.13 -9.21 -5.99
N ASP A 150 -20.71 -8.81 -7.12
CA ASP A 150 -21.35 -9.73 -8.05
C ASP A 150 -20.27 -10.61 -8.71
N LEU A 151 -20.17 -11.87 -8.26
CA LEU A 151 -19.13 -12.80 -8.71
C LEU A 151 -19.13 -12.99 -10.22
N ASP A 152 -20.29 -12.99 -10.88
CA ASP A 152 -20.40 -13.19 -12.32
C ASP A 152 -19.77 -12.03 -13.10
N LYS A 153 -19.85 -10.80 -12.57
CA LYS A 153 -19.17 -9.63 -13.16
C LYS A 153 -17.66 -9.74 -13.09
N VAL A 154 -17.11 -10.40 -12.06
CA VAL A 154 -15.67 -10.43 -11.79
C VAL A 154 -14.98 -11.72 -12.14
N MET A 155 -15.71 -12.82 -12.36
CA MET A 155 -15.15 -14.10 -12.81
C MET A 155 -14.40 -14.00 -14.14
N LYS A 156 -14.80 -13.07 -15.01
CA LYS A 156 -14.09 -12.77 -16.27
C LYS A 156 -12.74 -12.07 -16.06
N TYR A 157 -12.46 -11.59 -14.85
CA TYR A 157 -11.26 -10.86 -14.48
C TYR A 157 -10.44 -11.67 -13.46
N LYS A 158 -9.11 -11.68 -13.57
CA LYS A 158 -8.23 -12.36 -12.59
C LYS A 158 -8.08 -11.53 -11.31
N VAL A 159 -9.15 -11.45 -10.52
CA VAL A 159 -9.30 -10.53 -9.39
C VAL A 159 -9.41 -11.30 -8.09
N ARG A 160 -8.89 -10.74 -6.99
CA ARG A 160 -9.14 -11.25 -5.63
C ARG A 160 -10.20 -10.41 -4.96
N VAL A 161 -11.18 -11.03 -4.33
CA VAL A 161 -12.24 -10.35 -3.58
C VAL A 161 -11.97 -10.55 -2.09
N TYR A 162 -11.98 -9.46 -1.33
CA TYR A 162 -11.93 -9.49 0.13
C TYR A 162 -13.26 -8.95 0.66
N GLU A 163 -13.85 -9.68 1.60
CA GLU A 163 -15.02 -9.18 2.32
C GLU A 163 -14.59 -8.03 3.22
N LYS A 164 -15.40 -6.96 3.23
CA LYS A 164 -15.20 -5.83 4.13
C LYS A 164 -15.52 -6.30 5.54
N ASP A 165 -14.51 -6.40 6.41
CA ASP A 165 -14.73 -6.61 7.84
C ASP A 165 -15.67 -5.48 8.33
N VAL A 166 -16.87 -5.82 8.80
CA VAL A 166 -17.95 -4.88 9.18
C VAL A 166 -17.60 -4.04 10.42
N ASN A 167 -16.36 -4.11 10.94
CA ASN A 167 -16.00 -3.67 12.29
C ASN A 167 -14.78 -2.72 12.40
N ASP A 168 -14.33 -2.06 11.32
CA ASP A 168 -13.31 -0.98 11.41
C ASP A 168 -13.91 0.42 11.18
#